data_AF-A0A0F8AB09-F1
#
_entry.id   AF-A0A0F8AB09-F1
#
_cell.length_a   1.000
_cell.length_b   1.000
_cell.length_c   1.000
_cell.angle_alpha   90.00
_cell.angle_beta   90.00
_cell.angle_gamma   90.00
#
_symmetry.space_group_name_H-M   'P 1'
#
loop_
_entity.id
_entity.type
_entity.pdbx_description
1 polymer ?
#
loop_
_entity_poly.entity_id
_entity_poly.type
_entity_poly.pdbx_seq_one_letter_code
_entity_poly.pdbx_strand_id
1 'polypeptide(L)'
;MESSLVKENPLLLPLNKDKTVYDGFITVQERDFRMRILLPPDRQLTRARLHCCSRLKHLLRGHEHIVKQRLQQSADLVSFVLELKTVLEVCLKSSPDCRSIPPPQYYSQLISEMETLGWGKLLFIDTEFQILKLKAEDSSGRQHILTIKLKSKHPAEAPECSADLPVPLALTWTLQSTLDQLHSQFLLVLESLTEFWDVLDEIDGKTWILEPEKPSRSDTMRRIAIGNNVSIKVEVDPRHPKMLPECCLLGAEHAVTPLRNKLNANMHLWNPDSSVLHNLRDVLEIEFPSPATHEKSWLRALPSSRQSFSIVFGECPYCSKPITVKMAAHKS
;
A
#
# COMPACT_ATOMS: atom_id res chain seq x y z
N MET A 1 -45.10 10.50 32.41
CA MET A 1 -44.10 9.64 31.72
C MET A 1 -44.51 9.31 30.28
N GLU A 2 -45.75 8.86 30.03
CA GLU A 2 -46.27 8.57 28.67
C GLU A 2 -46.23 9.78 27.72
N SER A 3 -46.39 10.98 28.27
CA SER A 3 -46.35 12.23 27.52
C SER A 3 -44.95 12.64 27.04
N SER A 4 -43.87 12.16 27.63
CA SER A 4 -42.53 12.71 27.37
C SER A 4 -41.80 11.95 26.26
N LEU A 5 -41.82 10.61 26.31
CA LEU A 5 -41.19 9.79 25.28
C LEU A 5 -41.83 10.00 23.91
N VAL A 6 -43.17 10.01 23.85
CA VAL A 6 -43.92 10.21 22.59
C VAL A 6 -43.81 11.65 22.08
N LYS A 7 -43.62 12.64 22.97
CA LYS A 7 -43.35 14.03 22.54
C LYS A 7 -41.97 14.18 21.90
N GLU A 8 -40.94 13.54 22.45
CA GLU A 8 -39.57 13.64 21.95
C GLU A 8 -39.24 12.63 20.83
N ASN A 9 -40.01 11.54 20.76
CA ASN A 9 -39.84 10.43 19.82
C ASN A 9 -41.21 9.95 19.35
N PRO A 10 -41.93 10.75 18.54
CA PRO A 10 -43.30 10.44 18.13
C PRO A 10 -43.42 9.15 17.30
N LEU A 11 -42.32 8.72 16.70
CA LEU A 11 -42.25 7.52 15.88
C LEU A 11 -41.85 6.26 16.66
N LEU A 12 -41.59 6.32 17.97
CA LEU A 12 -41.24 5.16 18.81
C LEU A 12 -42.36 4.87 19.81
N LEU A 13 -43.16 3.83 19.53
CA LEU A 13 -44.42 3.60 20.23
C LEU A 13 -44.40 2.30 21.04
N PRO A 14 -45.07 2.25 22.21
CA PRO A 14 -45.27 1.02 22.95
C PRO A 14 -46.25 0.09 22.19
N LEU A 15 -45.86 -1.17 22.01
CA LEU A 15 -46.67 -2.19 21.32
C LEU A 15 -47.57 -3.00 22.26
N ASN A 16 -47.35 -2.91 23.58
CA ASN A 16 -48.13 -3.64 24.57
C ASN A 16 -48.59 -2.76 25.74
N LYS A 17 -49.68 -3.19 26.40
CA LYS A 17 -50.25 -2.48 27.56
C LYS A 17 -49.27 -2.39 28.74
N ASP A 18 -48.40 -3.39 28.87
CA ASP A 18 -47.41 -3.46 29.95
C ASP A 18 -46.19 -2.55 29.72
N LYS A 19 -46.11 -1.89 28.55
CA LYS A 19 -45.04 -0.95 28.18
C LYS A 19 -43.65 -1.56 28.31
N THR A 20 -43.52 -2.83 27.92
CA THR A 20 -42.23 -3.54 27.90
C THR A 20 -41.71 -3.72 26.48
N VAL A 21 -42.51 -3.46 25.45
CA VAL A 21 -42.10 -3.56 24.06
C VAL A 21 -42.33 -2.21 23.39
N TYR A 22 -41.28 -1.61 22.85
CA TYR A 22 -41.34 -0.40 22.03
C TYR A 22 -40.81 -0.70 20.62
N ASP A 23 -41.49 -0.22 19.59
CA ASP A 23 -41.10 -0.41 18.19
C ASP A 23 -41.36 0.87 17.40
N GLY A 24 -40.50 1.15 16.44
CA GLY A 24 -40.65 2.33 15.59
C GLY A 24 -39.33 2.89 15.07
N PHE A 25 -39.26 4.21 14.96
CA PHE A 25 -38.11 4.91 14.39
C PHE A 25 -37.55 5.95 15.36
N ILE A 26 -36.23 6.10 15.33
CA ILE A 26 -35.52 7.23 15.93
C ILE A 26 -34.96 8.10 14.80
N THR A 27 -35.21 9.40 14.86
CA THR A 27 -34.73 10.37 13.88
C THR A 27 -33.47 11.06 14.41
N VAL A 28 -32.40 11.05 13.62
CA VAL A 28 -31.11 11.71 13.92
C VAL A 28 -30.60 12.39 12.65
N GLN A 29 -30.35 13.70 12.67
CA GLN A 29 -29.92 14.49 11.49
C GLN A 29 -30.77 14.20 10.23
N GLU A 30 -32.09 14.29 10.36
CA GLU A 30 -33.07 14.01 9.28
C GLU A 30 -33.04 12.58 8.71
N ARG A 31 -32.42 11.62 9.43
CA ARG A 31 -32.40 10.21 9.06
C ARG A 31 -33.18 9.38 10.06
N ASP A 32 -34.08 8.57 9.55
CA ASP A 32 -34.86 7.64 10.36
C ASP A 32 -34.20 6.26 10.44
N PHE A 33 -34.04 5.78 11.66
CA PHE A 33 -33.50 4.46 11.95
C PHE A 33 -34.54 3.62 12.68
N ARG A 34 -34.90 2.47 12.08
CA ARG A 34 -35.82 1.53 12.72
C ARG A 34 -35.16 0.87 13.93
N MET A 35 -35.86 0.89 15.06
CA MET A 35 -35.41 0.30 16.30
C MET A 35 -36.58 -0.30 17.09
N ARG A 36 -36.29 -1.40 17.77
CA ARG A 36 -37.18 -2.08 18.71
C ARG A 36 -36.46 -2.30 20.03
N ILE A 37 -37.13 -1.96 21.12
CA ILE A 37 -36.61 -2.06 22.50
C ILE A 37 -37.49 -3.03 23.26
N LEU A 38 -36.88 -4.06 23.83
CA LEU A 38 -37.53 -5.03 24.71
C LEU A 38 -37.02 -4.81 26.12
N LEU A 39 -37.91 -4.37 27.01
CA LEU A 39 -37.65 -4.25 28.44
C LEU A 39 -38.03 -5.57 29.14
N PRO A 40 -37.27 -5.98 30.18
CA PRO A 40 -37.69 -7.05 31.08
C PRO A 40 -38.98 -6.69 31.84
N PRO A 41 -39.66 -7.66 32.48
CA PRO A 41 -40.88 -7.43 33.26
C PRO A 41 -40.70 -6.44 34.43
N ASP A 42 -39.49 -6.37 35.00
CA ASP A 42 -39.10 -5.43 36.06
C ASP A 42 -38.77 -4.02 35.53
N ARG A 43 -38.86 -3.82 34.20
CA ARG A 43 -38.60 -2.58 33.45
C ARG A 43 -37.20 -1.99 33.66
N GLN A 44 -36.25 -2.78 34.15
CA GLN A 44 -34.87 -2.33 34.32
C GLN A 44 -34.15 -2.26 32.97
N LEU A 45 -33.60 -1.08 32.64
CA LEU A 45 -32.89 -0.85 31.38
C LEU A 45 -31.61 -1.70 31.25
N THR A 46 -30.97 -2.03 32.37
CA THR A 46 -29.73 -2.82 32.44
C THR A 46 -29.84 -4.18 31.73
N ARG A 47 -31.05 -4.74 31.63
CA ARG A 47 -31.35 -6.02 30.99
C ARG A 47 -32.19 -5.88 29.71
N ALA A 48 -32.33 -4.66 29.19
CA ALA A 48 -33.08 -4.42 27.97
C ALA A 48 -32.36 -4.99 26.73
N ARG A 49 -33.13 -5.44 25.73
CA ARG A 49 -32.62 -5.92 24.44
C ARG A 49 -32.98 -4.93 23.35
N LEU A 50 -31.98 -4.52 22.58
CA LEU A 50 -32.12 -3.59 21.47
C LEU A 50 -32.02 -4.34 20.16
N HIS A 51 -33.02 -4.20 19.31
CA HIS A 51 -33.02 -4.69 17.94
C HIS A 51 -33.03 -3.49 16.99
N CYS A 52 -32.06 -3.44 16.10
CA CYS A 52 -31.87 -2.33 15.17
C CYS A 52 -31.83 -2.84 13.72
N CYS A 53 -32.16 -1.97 12.76
CA CYS A 53 -31.93 -2.29 11.35
C CYS A 53 -30.43 -2.43 11.04
N SER A 54 -30.09 -3.10 9.93
CA SER A 54 -28.71 -3.35 9.51
C SER A 54 -27.87 -2.06 9.43
N ARG A 55 -28.45 -0.97 8.91
CA ARG A 55 -27.83 0.35 8.82
C ARG A 55 -27.45 0.92 10.19
N LEU A 56 -28.36 0.87 11.15
CA LEU A 56 -28.13 1.34 12.51
C LEU A 56 -27.09 0.46 13.22
N LYS A 57 -27.14 -0.86 13.01
CA LYS A 57 -26.13 -1.79 13.52
C LYS A 57 -24.73 -1.51 12.97
N HIS A 58 -24.62 -1.17 11.68
CA HIS A 58 -23.35 -0.81 11.06
C HIS A 58 -22.79 0.51 11.62
N LEU A 59 -23.63 1.53 11.78
CA LEU A 59 -23.24 2.82 12.37
C LEU A 59 -22.71 2.67 13.80
N LEU A 60 -23.30 1.77 14.59
CA LEU A 60 -22.91 1.51 15.97
C LEU A 60 -21.73 0.54 16.11
N ARG A 61 -21.18 0.02 15.00
CA ARG A 61 -20.06 -0.92 15.04
C ARG A 61 -18.84 -0.26 15.71
N GLY A 62 -18.23 -0.95 16.67
CA GLY A 62 -17.15 -0.40 17.51
C GLY A 62 -17.60 0.46 18.69
N HIS A 63 -18.84 0.97 18.68
CA HIS A 63 -19.42 1.81 19.74
C HIS A 63 -20.39 1.02 20.65
N GLU A 64 -20.45 -0.30 20.50
CA GLU A 64 -21.36 -1.19 21.24
C GLU A 64 -21.20 -1.07 22.77
N HIS A 65 -19.96 -0.91 23.24
CA HIS A 65 -19.65 -0.74 24.65
C HIS A 65 -20.21 0.58 25.22
N ILE A 66 -20.19 1.66 24.44
CA ILE A 66 -20.74 2.97 24.81
C ILE A 66 -22.26 2.85 24.92
N VAL A 67 -22.92 2.23 23.94
CA VAL A 67 -24.38 2.03 23.98
C VAL A 67 -24.78 1.20 25.20
N LYS A 68 -24.03 0.14 25.52
CA LYS A 68 -24.26 -0.69 26.71
C LYS A 68 -24.07 0.10 28.01
N GLN A 69 -23.06 0.94 28.08
CA GLN A 69 -22.81 1.81 29.24
C GLN A 69 -23.96 2.82 29.42
N ARG A 70 -24.40 3.48 28.34
CA ARG A 70 -25.51 4.44 28.37
C ARG A 70 -26.81 3.78 28.81
N LEU A 71 -27.06 2.55 28.36
CA LEU A 71 -28.21 1.75 28.79
C LEU A 71 -28.18 1.41 30.29
N GLN A 72 -26.99 1.27 30.89
CA GLN A 72 -26.84 1.01 32.33
C GLN A 72 -26.94 2.27 33.20
N GLN A 73 -26.49 3.41 32.68
CA GLN A 73 -26.40 4.67 33.42
C GLN A 73 -27.66 5.54 33.30
N SER A 74 -28.45 5.33 32.24
CA SER A 74 -29.70 6.07 32.03
C SER A 74 -30.74 5.76 33.10
N ALA A 75 -31.35 6.81 33.66
CA ALA A 75 -32.39 6.71 34.67
C ALA A 75 -33.73 6.17 34.12
N ASP A 76 -34.02 6.49 32.86
CA ASP A 76 -35.23 6.07 32.17
C ASP A 76 -35.03 5.94 30.65
N LEU A 77 -36.04 5.41 29.97
CA LEU A 77 -36.01 5.13 28.54
C LEU A 77 -35.89 6.42 27.70
N VAL A 78 -36.44 7.54 28.17
CA VAL A 78 -36.38 8.83 27.47
C VAL A 78 -34.94 9.32 27.43
N SER A 79 -34.30 9.32 28.59
CA SER A 79 -32.90 9.68 28.78
C SER A 79 -31.99 8.81 27.93
N PHE A 80 -32.22 7.48 27.94
CA PHE A 80 -31.46 6.55 27.12
C PHE A 80 -31.58 6.84 25.62
N VAL A 81 -32.80 7.07 25.11
CA VAL A 81 -32.99 7.37 23.68
C VAL A 81 -32.31 8.68 23.30
N LEU A 82 -32.33 9.69 24.18
CA LEU A 82 -31.66 10.96 23.95
C LEU A 82 -30.13 10.79 23.92
N GLU A 83 -29.56 10.06 24.87
CA GLU A 83 -28.13 9.71 24.85
C GLU A 83 -27.75 8.89 23.62
N LEU A 84 -28.58 7.92 23.22
CA LEU A 84 -28.35 7.14 22.01
C LEU A 84 -28.35 8.02 20.76
N LYS A 85 -29.26 9.00 20.66
CA LYS A 85 -29.23 10.00 19.57
C LYS A 85 -27.90 10.75 19.55
N THR A 86 -27.38 11.19 20.70
CA THR A 86 -26.08 11.89 20.74
C THR A 86 -24.92 11.01 20.28
N VAL A 87 -24.89 9.73 20.65
CA VAL A 87 -23.89 8.77 20.16
C VAL A 87 -24.01 8.61 18.65
N LEU A 88 -25.24 8.46 18.13
CA LEU A 88 -25.48 8.36 16.70
C LEU A 88 -25.09 9.61 15.92
N GLU A 89 -25.30 10.81 16.48
CA GLU A 89 -24.84 12.06 15.86
C GLU A 89 -23.32 12.11 15.74
N VAL A 90 -22.59 11.67 16.78
CA VAL A 90 -21.13 11.58 16.74
C VAL A 90 -20.69 10.55 15.68
N CYS A 91 -21.30 9.36 15.67
CA CYS A 91 -21.01 8.34 14.67
C CYS A 91 -21.32 8.81 13.24
N LEU A 92 -22.40 9.58 13.04
CA LEU A 92 -22.75 10.14 11.74
C LEU A 92 -21.80 11.26 11.29
N LYS A 93 -21.25 12.04 12.23
CA LYS A 93 -20.24 13.07 11.98
C LYS A 93 -18.86 12.47 11.71
N SER A 94 -18.52 11.36 12.36
CA SER A 94 -17.22 10.69 12.22
C SER A 94 -17.19 9.63 11.13
N SER A 95 -18.34 9.16 10.65
CA SER A 95 -18.41 8.16 9.59
C SER A 95 -18.20 8.78 8.21
N PRO A 96 -17.17 8.36 7.45
CA PRO A 96 -17.02 8.70 6.04
C PRO A 96 -18.09 8.07 5.14
N ASP A 97 -19.01 7.25 5.67
CA ASP A 97 -20.03 6.50 4.90
C ASP A 97 -21.34 7.26 4.70
N CYS A 98 -21.42 8.53 5.11
CA CYS A 98 -22.40 9.45 4.56
C CYS A 98 -21.90 10.01 3.21
N ARG A 99 -21.46 9.13 2.30
CA ARG A 99 -21.14 9.54 0.94
C ARG A 99 -22.45 9.86 0.24
N SER A 100 -22.72 11.16 0.07
CA SER A 100 -23.68 11.58 -0.95
C SER A 100 -23.18 11.01 -2.27
N ILE A 101 -23.99 10.17 -2.92
CA ILE A 101 -23.71 9.72 -4.28
C ILE A 101 -23.47 10.99 -5.12
N PRO A 102 -22.31 11.13 -5.78
CA PRO A 102 -22.04 12.26 -6.64
C PRO A 102 -23.18 12.46 -7.64
N PRO A 103 -23.54 13.71 -7.97
CA PRO A 103 -24.59 13.97 -8.94
C PRO A 103 -24.20 13.36 -10.31
N PRO A 104 -25.16 12.93 -11.15
CA PRO A 104 -24.86 12.24 -12.41
C PRO A 104 -23.85 12.94 -13.32
N GLN A 105 -23.83 14.28 -13.28
CA GLN A 105 -22.87 15.12 -14.02
C GLN A 105 -21.41 14.77 -13.71
N TYR A 106 -21.10 14.38 -12.47
CA TYR A 106 -19.77 13.94 -12.06
C TYR A 106 -19.29 12.76 -12.92
N TYR A 107 -20.15 11.73 -13.06
CA TYR A 107 -19.80 10.53 -13.82
C TYR A 107 -19.69 10.83 -15.31
N SER A 108 -20.59 11.65 -15.86
CA SER A 108 -20.51 12.07 -17.26
C SER A 108 -19.22 12.81 -17.56
N GLN A 109 -18.80 13.73 -16.67
CA GLN A 109 -17.54 14.44 -16.81
C GLN A 109 -16.35 13.47 -16.73
N LEU A 110 -16.32 12.60 -15.71
CA LEU A 110 -15.23 11.64 -15.53
C LEU A 110 -15.07 10.71 -16.74
N ILE A 111 -16.19 10.19 -17.27
CA ILE A 111 -16.18 9.35 -18.47
C ILE A 111 -15.65 10.14 -19.67
N SER A 112 -16.04 11.39 -19.85
CA SER A 112 -15.54 12.25 -20.93
C SER A 112 -14.03 12.54 -20.81
N GLU A 113 -13.53 12.75 -19.59
CA GLU A 113 -12.09 12.88 -19.33
C GLU A 113 -11.34 11.58 -19.66
N MET A 114 -11.91 10.42 -19.34
CA MET A 114 -11.34 9.10 -19.65
C MET A 114 -11.36 8.80 -21.15
N GLU A 115 -12.41 9.21 -21.88
CA GLU A 115 -12.47 9.12 -23.34
C GLU A 115 -11.37 9.97 -23.99
N THR A 116 -11.17 11.19 -23.49
CA THR A 116 -10.13 12.12 -23.97
C THR A 116 -8.73 11.58 -23.69
N LEU A 117 -8.48 11.08 -22.47
CA LEU A 117 -7.23 10.44 -22.08
C LEU A 117 -6.93 9.18 -22.91
N GLY A 118 -7.99 8.44 -23.25
CA GLY A 118 -7.97 7.17 -23.95
C GLY A 118 -8.04 5.97 -23.01
N TRP A 119 -9.08 5.14 -23.18
CA TRP A 119 -9.35 3.93 -22.38
C TRP A 119 -8.19 2.92 -22.35
N GLY A 120 -7.35 2.90 -23.38
CA GLY A 120 -6.17 2.04 -23.43
C GLY A 120 -5.18 2.29 -22.29
N LYS A 121 -5.20 3.49 -21.69
CA LYS A 121 -4.36 3.85 -20.55
C LYS A 121 -4.95 3.43 -19.20
N LEU A 122 -6.23 3.09 -19.11
CA LEU A 122 -6.86 2.68 -17.86
C LEU A 122 -6.60 1.20 -17.59
N LEU A 123 -6.00 0.89 -16.44
CA LEU A 123 -5.83 -0.49 -15.96
C LEU A 123 -6.95 -0.94 -15.04
N PHE A 124 -7.43 -0.03 -14.21
CA PHE A 124 -8.41 -0.36 -13.18
C PHE A 124 -9.20 0.89 -12.78
N ILE A 125 -10.47 0.68 -12.47
CA ILE A 125 -11.34 1.62 -11.78
C ILE A 125 -12.13 0.85 -10.74
N ASP A 126 -12.26 1.40 -9.53
CA ASP A 126 -13.05 0.77 -8.49
C ASP A 126 -14.57 0.93 -8.73
N THR A 127 -15.37 0.17 -8.01
CA THR A 127 -16.84 0.20 -8.13
C THR A 127 -17.45 1.54 -7.71
N GLU A 128 -16.70 2.35 -6.98
CA GLU A 128 -17.12 3.66 -6.47
C GLU A 128 -16.70 4.81 -7.40
N PHE A 129 -15.95 4.54 -8.47
CA PHE A 129 -15.38 5.54 -9.39
C PHE A 129 -14.61 6.65 -8.62
N GLN A 130 -13.87 6.23 -7.60
CA GLN A 130 -13.00 7.08 -6.79
C GLN A 130 -11.53 6.73 -7.02
N ILE A 131 -11.20 5.46 -7.24
CA ILE A 131 -9.82 5.01 -7.43
C ILE A 131 -9.63 4.56 -8.87
N LEU A 132 -8.74 5.25 -9.57
CA LEU A 132 -8.29 4.96 -10.93
C LEU A 132 -6.84 4.51 -10.90
N LYS A 133 -6.48 3.53 -11.73
CA LYS A 133 -5.09 3.21 -12.02
C LYS A 133 -4.84 3.36 -13.51
N LEU A 134 -3.91 4.26 -13.85
CA LEU A 134 -3.49 4.52 -15.22
C LEU A 134 -2.13 3.88 -15.45
N LYS A 135 -1.95 3.22 -16.61
CA LYS A 135 -0.64 2.81 -17.09
C LYS A 135 0.08 3.97 -17.76
N ALA A 136 1.39 3.98 -17.61
CA ALA A 136 2.29 4.81 -18.37
C ALA A 136 3.50 3.95 -18.79
N GLU A 137 4.08 4.28 -19.92
CA GLU A 137 5.28 3.62 -20.43
C GLU A 137 6.35 4.68 -20.60
N ASP A 138 7.54 4.43 -20.08
CA ASP A 138 8.69 5.33 -20.28
C ASP A 138 9.41 5.05 -21.61
N SER A 139 10.37 5.90 -21.96
CA SER A 139 11.18 5.77 -23.18
C SER A 139 11.97 4.47 -23.31
N SER A 140 12.22 3.74 -22.21
CA SER A 140 12.87 2.41 -22.22
C SER A 140 11.86 1.25 -22.28
N GLY A 141 10.57 1.53 -22.45
CA GLY A 141 9.50 0.54 -22.57
C GLY A 141 9.04 -0.06 -21.23
N ARG A 142 9.44 0.52 -20.09
CA ARG A 142 9.03 0.04 -18.77
C ARG A 142 7.64 0.53 -18.45
N GLN A 143 6.82 -0.36 -17.90
CA GLN A 143 5.45 -0.03 -17.48
C GLN A 143 5.44 0.50 -16.05
N HIS A 144 4.77 1.63 -15.86
CA HIS A 144 4.56 2.31 -14.59
C HIS A 144 3.07 2.49 -14.34
N ILE A 145 2.68 2.54 -13.06
CA ILE A 145 1.27 2.67 -12.66
C ILE A 145 1.10 3.94 -11.82
N LEU A 146 0.23 4.82 -12.30
CA LEU A 146 -0.25 5.98 -11.56
C LEU A 146 -1.60 5.66 -10.93
N THR A 147 -1.65 5.66 -9.60
CA THR A 147 -2.89 5.51 -8.84
C THR A 147 -3.42 6.89 -8.49
N ILE A 148 -4.63 7.20 -8.95
CA ILE A 148 -5.33 8.45 -8.73
C ILE A 148 -6.55 8.16 -7.86
N LYS A 149 -6.63 8.82 -6.71
CA LYS A 149 -7.77 8.77 -5.82
C LYS A 149 -8.49 10.10 -5.86
N LEU A 150 -9.61 10.11 -6.58
CA LEU A 150 -10.53 11.21 -6.66
C LEU A 150 -11.16 11.47 -5.29
N LYS A 151 -11.52 12.73 -5.08
CA LYS A 151 -12.23 13.17 -3.88
C LYS A 151 -13.66 13.54 -4.24
N SER A 152 -14.51 13.65 -3.22
CA SER A 152 -15.96 13.91 -3.40
C SER A 152 -16.29 15.21 -4.13
N LYS A 153 -15.36 16.18 -4.16
CA LYS A 153 -15.50 17.47 -4.84
C LYS A 153 -14.67 17.58 -6.13
N HIS A 154 -14.18 16.48 -6.69
CA HIS A 154 -13.49 16.51 -7.98
C HIS A 154 -14.41 17.09 -9.08
N PRO A 155 -13.90 17.96 -9.99
CA PRO A 155 -12.50 18.39 -10.16
C PRO A 155 -12.07 19.59 -9.30
N ALA A 156 -12.97 20.18 -8.52
CA ALA A 156 -12.69 21.38 -7.72
C ALA A 156 -11.67 21.14 -6.60
N GLU A 157 -11.56 19.90 -6.12
CA GLU A 157 -10.53 19.47 -5.18
C GLU A 157 -9.51 18.55 -5.87
N ALA A 158 -8.24 18.78 -5.60
CA ALA A 158 -7.15 18.00 -6.19
C ALA A 158 -7.19 16.52 -5.76
N PRO A 159 -7.00 15.59 -6.70
CA PRO A 159 -6.93 14.17 -6.38
C PRO A 159 -5.64 13.81 -5.65
N GLU A 160 -5.69 12.74 -4.85
CA GLU A 160 -4.51 12.13 -4.24
C GLU A 160 -3.84 11.22 -5.27
N CYS A 161 -2.58 11.48 -5.60
CA CYS A 161 -1.83 10.71 -6.60
C CYS A 161 -0.67 9.96 -5.95
N SER A 162 -0.45 8.72 -6.37
CA SER A 162 0.66 7.88 -5.89
C SER A 162 1.16 6.95 -6.99
N ALA A 163 2.45 6.66 -6.97
CA ALA A 163 3.13 5.75 -7.87
C ALA A 163 4.40 5.21 -7.19
N ASP A 164 4.90 4.08 -7.66
CA ASP A 164 6.13 3.46 -7.16
C ASP A 164 7.36 4.20 -7.70
N LEU A 165 7.64 5.37 -7.12
CA LEU A 165 8.74 6.24 -7.52
C LEU A 165 9.77 6.38 -6.41
N PRO A 166 11.06 6.57 -6.76
CA PRO A 166 12.14 6.76 -5.80
C PRO A 166 12.18 8.19 -5.23
N VAL A 167 11.32 9.08 -5.74
CA VAL A 167 11.18 10.48 -5.32
C VAL A 167 9.70 10.82 -5.09
N PRO A 168 9.39 11.81 -4.25
CA PRO A 168 8.01 12.25 -4.06
C PRO A 168 7.33 12.67 -5.37
N LEU A 169 6.12 12.17 -5.61
CA LEU A 169 5.31 12.54 -6.76
C LEU A 169 4.68 13.92 -6.55
N ALA A 170 5.25 14.94 -7.20
CA ALA A 170 4.74 16.30 -7.17
C ALA A 170 4.00 16.63 -8.48
N LEU A 171 2.68 16.52 -8.47
CA LEU A 171 1.82 16.88 -9.60
C LEU A 171 1.05 18.17 -9.30
N THR A 172 0.93 19.03 -10.31
CA THR A 172 0.15 20.26 -10.20
C THR A 172 -1.28 20.03 -10.65
N TRP A 173 -2.22 20.53 -9.85
CA TRP A 173 -3.66 20.44 -10.13
C TRP A 173 -4.31 21.82 -9.99
N THR A 174 -5.11 22.18 -10.98
CA THR A 174 -5.91 23.41 -11.03
C THR A 174 -7.38 23.07 -11.33
N LEU A 175 -8.28 24.03 -11.18
CA LEU A 175 -9.71 23.84 -11.50
C LEU A 175 -9.99 23.51 -12.98
N GLN A 176 -9.02 23.77 -13.86
CA GLN A 176 -9.10 23.47 -15.29
C GLN A 176 -8.30 22.22 -15.67
N SER A 177 -7.70 21.56 -14.68
CA SER A 177 -6.89 20.37 -14.93
C SER A 177 -7.76 19.16 -15.24
N THR A 178 -7.23 18.31 -16.11
CA THR A 178 -7.86 17.05 -16.53
C THR A 178 -6.97 15.86 -16.19
N LEU A 179 -7.56 14.66 -16.20
CA LEU A 179 -6.77 13.42 -16.08
C LEU A 179 -5.65 13.30 -17.13
N ASP A 180 -5.86 13.83 -18.34
CA ASP A 180 -4.85 13.81 -19.40
C ASP A 180 -3.63 14.70 -19.09
N GLN A 181 -3.86 15.89 -18.54
CA GLN A 181 -2.77 16.76 -18.09
C GLN A 181 -1.99 16.15 -16.92
N LEU A 182 -2.71 15.46 -16.02
CA LEU A 182 -2.11 14.76 -14.89
C LEU A 182 -1.24 13.59 -15.38
N HIS A 183 -1.74 12.81 -16.34
CA HIS A 183 -0.98 11.73 -16.98
C HIS A 183 0.25 12.25 -17.74
N SER A 184 0.11 13.38 -18.45
CA SER A 184 1.22 14.03 -19.16
C SER A 184 2.31 14.52 -18.20
N GLN A 185 1.94 15.12 -17.07
CA GLN A 185 2.90 15.49 -16.02
C GLN A 185 3.61 14.26 -15.44
N PHE A 186 2.87 13.17 -15.23
CA PHE A 186 3.46 11.92 -14.76
C PHE A 186 4.50 11.36 -15.74
N LEU A 187 4.20 11.37 -17.05
CA LEU A 187 5.18 10.96 -18.08
C LEU A 187 6.48 11.79 -18.01
N LEU A 188 6.39 13.10 -17.79
CA LEU A 188 7.59 13.94 -17.62
C LEU A 188 8.42 13.55 -16.39
N VAL A 189 7.76 13.18 -15.28
CA VAL A 189 8.45 12.66 -14.09
C VAL A 189 9.16 11.34 -14.42
N LEU A 190 8.50 10.43 -15.15
CA LEU A 190 9.13 9.17 -15.56
C LEU A 190 10.36 9.41 -16.43
N GLU A 191 10.28 10.32 -17.42
CA GLU A 191 11.41 10.63 -18.29
C GLU A 191 12.62 11.19 -17.51
N SER A 192 12.39 11.96 -16.45
CA SER A 192 13.47 12.45 -15.58
C SER A 192 14.16 11.36 -14.74
N LEU A 193 13.55 10.17 -14.63
CA LEU A 193 14.04 9.05 -13.83
C LEU A 193 14.53 7.88 -14.71
N THR A 194 14.44 7.99 -16.04
CA THR A 194 14.84 6.95 -16.98
C THR A 194 16.28 6.47 -16.72
N GLU A 195 17.23 7.40 -16.57
CA GLU A 195 18.64 7.06 -16.34
C GLU A 195 18.86 6.33 -15.01
N PHE A 196 18.08 6.67 -13.98
CA PHE A 196 18.14 5.98 -12.68
C PHE A 196 17.68 4.53 -12.80
N TRP A 197 16.58 4.27 -13.50
CA TRP A 197 16.11 2.90 -13.71
C TRP A 197 17.01 2.12 -14.66
N ASP A 198 17.64 2.75 -15.65
CA ASP A 198 18.62 2.09 -16.52
C ASP A 198 19.81 1.55 -15.72
N VAL A 199 20.32 2.34 -14.77
CA VAL A 199 21.39 1.92 -13.84
C VAL A 199 20.95 0.71 -13.01
N LEU A 200 19.76 0.76 -12.42
CA LEU A 200 19.27 -0.34 -11.59
C LEU A 200 18.94 -1.60 -12.40
N ASP A 201 18.38 -1.46 -13.60
CA ASP A 201 18.10 -2.60 -14.48
C ASP A 201 19.40 -3.31 -14.90
N GLU A 202 20.48 -2.56 -15.13
CA GLU A 202 21.80 -3.15 -15.40
C GLU A 202 22.32 -3.95 -14.19
N ILE A 203 22.25 -3.36 -12.99
CA ILE A 203 22.69 -4.00 -11.75
C ILE A 203 21.86 -5.26 -11.47
N ASP A 204 20.54 -5.16 -11.56
CA ASP A 204 19.59 -6.25 -11.30
C ASP A 204 19.75 -7.38 -12.34
N GLY A 205 20.05 -7.03 -13.60
CA GLY A 205 20.24 -8.01 -14.67
C GLY A 205 21.60 -8.73 -14.65
N LYS A 206 22.65 -8.10 -14.10
CA LYS A 206 24.03 -8.62 -14.18
C LYS A 206 24.63 -9.06 -12.86
N THR A 207 23.97 -8.82 -11.73
CA THR A 207 24.49 -9.14 -10.40
C THR A 207 23.51 -9.97 -9.57
N TRP A 208 23.99 -10.59 -8.51
CA TRP A 208 23.14 -11.32 -7.58
C TRP A 208 22.64 -10.40 -6.45
N ILE A 209 21.39 -9.96 -6.59
CA ILE A 209 20.68 -9.14 -5.58
C ILE A 209 20.22 -10.03 -4.42
N LEU A 210 20.62 -9.65 -3.21
CA LEU A 210 20.17 -10.25 -1.95
C LEU A 210 18.96 -9.52 -1.39
N GLU A 211 18.98 -8.19 -1.40
CA GLU A 211 17.90 -7.35 -0.88
C GLU A 211 17.73 -6.08 -1.74
N PRO A 212 16.49 -5.67 -2.04
CA PRO A 212 15.24 -6.43 -1.84
C PRO A 212 15.19 -7.66 -2.76
N GLU A 213 14.54 -8.74 -2.32
CA GLU A 213 14.40 -9.99 -3.12
C GLU A 213 13.62 -9.74 -4.43
N LYS A 214 12.65 -8.83 -4.38
CA LYS A 214 11.84 -8.39 -5.53
C LYS A 214 11.84 -6.86 -5.56
N PRO A 215 12.83 -6.24 -6.22
CA PRO A 215 12.93 -4.79 -6.24
C PRO A 215 11.73 -4.14 -6.93
N SER A 216 11.23 -3.07 -6.31
CA SER A 216 10.25 -2.16 -6.91
C SER A 216 10.96 -0.98 -7.60
N ARG A 217 10.19 -0.16 -8.32
CA ARG A 217 10.70 1.06 -8.95
C ARG A 217 10.96 2.19 -7.96
N SER A 218 10.49 2.08 -6.71
CA SER A 218 10.81 3.02 -5.63
C SER A 218 12.10 2.69 -4.87
N ASP A 219 12.61 1.45 -5.01
CA ASP A 219 13.77 1.00 -4.24
C ASP A 219 15.07 1.57 -4.83
N THR A 220 15.72 2.47 -4.10
CA THR A 220 17.00 3.12 -4.46
C THR A 220 18.23 2.29 -4.11
N MET A 221 18.03 1.23 -3.34
CA MET A 221 19.08 0.45 -2.72
C MET A 221 19.11 -0.97 -3.24
N ARG A 222 20.32 -1.50 -3.46
CA ARG A 222 20.58 -2.91 -3.76
C ARG A 222 21.67 -3.45 -2.85
N ARG A 223 21.37 -4.53 -2.15
CA ARG A 223 22.36 -5.35 -1.46
C ARG A 223 22.81 -6.45 -2.41
N ILE A 224 24.04 -6.37 -2.89
CA ILE A 224 24.59 -7.22 -3.93
C ILE A 224 25.59 -8.19 -3.30
N ALA A 225 25.48 -9.49 -3.60
CA ALA A 225 26.51 -10.45 -3.20
C ALA A 225 27.79 -10.20 -4.00
N ILE A 226 28.95 -10.20 -3.33
CA ILE A 226 30.26 -10.02 -3.98
C ILE A 226 31.25 -11.14 -3.67
N GLY A 227 30.95 -11.99 -2.70
CA GLY A 227 31.75 -13.17 -2.39
C GLY A 227 31.12 -14.02 -1.29
N ASN A 228 31.85 -15.05 -0.85
CA ASN A 228 31.38 -15.94 0.22
C ASN A 228 31.22 -15.14 1.52
N ASN A 229 29.98 -15.01 2.00
CA ASN A 229 29.63 -14.26 3.21
C ASN A 229 30.00 -12.77 3.17
N VAL A 230 30.11 -12.18 1.96
CA VAL A 230 30.37 -10.74 1.78
C VAL A 230 29.37 -10.16 0.78
N SER A 231 28.79 -9.02 1.13
CA SER A 231 27.86 -8.27 0.28
C SER A 231 28.20 -6.78 0.32
N ILE A 232 27.83 -6.05 -0.72
CA ILE A 232 27.87 -4.58 -0.76
C ILE A 232 26.44 -4.05 -0.84
N LYS A 233 26.10 -3.11 0.05
CA LYS A 233 24.90 -2.28 -0.07
C LYS A 233 25.27 -1.08 -0.94
N VAL A 234 24.57 -0.89 -2.05
CA VAL A 234 24.72 0.23 -2.98
C VAL A 234 23.42 1.02 -2.97
N GLU A 235 23.49 2.32 -2.68
CA GLU A 235 22.35 3.23 -2.69
C GLU A 235 22.56 4.32 -3.73
N VAL A 236 21.73 4.30 -4.77
CA VAL A 236 21.84 5.18 -5.96
C VAL A 236 20.95 6.41 -5.76
N ASP A 237 21.50 7.61 -5.95
CA ASP A 237 20.72 8.85 -5.94
C ASP A 237 19.87 8.93 -7.22
N PRO A 238 18.53 8.99 -7.13
CA PRO A 238 17.65 9.09 -8.30
C PRO A 238 17.86 10.35 -9.13
N ARG A 239 18.41 11.43 -8.55
CA ARG A 239 18.67 12.69 -9.24
C ARG A 239 20.04 12.74 -9.92
N HIS A 240 20.98 11.90 -9.45
CA HIS A 240 22.35 11.85 -9.97
C HIS A 240 22.83 10.39 -10.07
N PRO A 241 22.15 9.54 -10.86
CA PRO A 241 22.30 8.08 -10.79
C PRO A 241 23.68 7.56 -11.23
N LYS A 242 24.46 8.36 -11.96
CA LYS A 242 25.81 8.02 -12.42
C LYS A 242 26.94 8.48 -11.49
N MET A 243 26.62 9.23 -10.43
CA MET A 243 27.60 9.63 -9.43
C MET A 243 27.96 8.44 -8.53
N LEU A 244 29.09 8.54 -7.83
CA LEU A 244 29.52 7.53 -6.86
C LEU A 244 28.40 7.31 -5.82
N PRO A 245 27.78 6.12 -5.77
CA PRO A 245 26.70 5.83 -4.84
C PRO A 245 27.23 5.63 -3.42
N GLU A 246 26.34 5.72 -2.42
CA GLU A 246 26.70 5.32 -1.07
C GLU A 246 26.91 3.80 -1.04
N CYS A 247 28.12 3.40 -0.63
CA CYS A 247 28.54 2.01 -0.63
C CYS A 247 28.88 1.54 0.78
N CYS A 248 28.21 0.50 1.27
CA CYS A 248 28.48 -0.11 2.56
C CYS A 248 28.78 -1.61 2.41
N LEU A 249 30.03 -1.99 2.69
CA LEU A 249 30.49 -3.39 2.65
C LEU A 249 30.11 -4.10 3.95
N LEU A 250 29.52 -5.29 3.81
CA LEU A 250 29.01 -6.11 4.91
C LEU A 250 29.60 -7.52 4.83
N GLY A 251 30.17 -8.00 5.94
CA GLY A 251 30.82 -9.31 6.03
C GLY A 251 31.78 -9.38 7.21
N ALA A 252 32.53 -10.48 7.32
CA ALA A 252 33.59 -10.58 8.33
C ALA A 252 34.72 -9.58 8.04
N GLU A 253 35.29 -8.96 9.09
CA GLU A 253 36.23 -7.84 8.95
C GLU A 253 37.41 -8.19 8.02
N HIS A 254 38.03 -9.36 8.21
CA HIS A 254 39.15 -9.81 7.38
C HIS A 254 38.83 -9.90 5.87
N ALA A 255 37.56 -10.08 5.49
CA ALA A 255 37.12 -10.13 4.10
C ALA A 255 36.71 -8.76 3.56
N VAL A 256 36.18 -7.88 4.42
CA VAL A 256 35.72 -6.54 4.05
C VAL A 256 36.85 -5.50 4.04
N THR A 257 37.81 -5.56 4.97
CA THR A 257 38.88 -4.56 5.07
C THR A 257 39.66 -4.39 3.76
N PRO A 258 40.07 -5.46 3.04
CA PRO A 258 40.76 -5.31 1.75
C PRO A 258 39.90 -4.57 0.70
N LEU A 259 38.61 -4.91 0.61
CA LEU A 259 37.67 -4.28 -0.32
C LEU A 259 37.42 -2.81 0.03
N ARG A 260 37.32 -2.47 1.33
CA ARG A 260 37.20 -1.10 1.80
C ARG A 260 38.44 -0.27 1.43
N ASN A 261 39.62 -0.85 1.57
CA ASN A 261 40.87 -0.19 1.18
C ASN A 261 40.92 0.08 -0.33
N LYS A 262 40.51 -0.89 -1.16
CA LYS A 262 40.41 -0.71 -2.62
C LYS A 262 39.41 0.39 -2.99
N LEU A 263 38.20 0.35 -2.41
CA LEU A 263 37.17 1.36 -2.61
C LEU A 263 37.71 2.77 -2.34
N ASN A 264 38.37 2.98 -1.20
CA ASN A 264 38.92 4.27 -0.82
C ASN A 264 40.10 4.70 -1.71
N ALA A 265 40.98 3.77 -2.07
CA ALA A 265 42.15 4.07 -2.90
C ALA A 265 41.75 4.42 -4.34
N ASN A 266 40.76 3.71 -4.88
CA ASN A 266 40.37 3.78 -6.30
C ASN A 266 39.15 4.69 -6.55
N MET A 267 38.56 5.30 -5.53
CA MET A 267 37.39 6.19 -5.66
C MET A 267 37.57 7.31 -6.70
N HIS A 268 38.79 7.80 -6.86
CA HIS A 268 39.14 8.84 -7.84
C HIS A 268 39.07 8.38 -9.30
N LEU A 269 39.00 7.07 -9.55
CA LEU A 269 38.83 6.48 -10.88
C LEU A 269 37.36 6.47 -11.34
N TRP A 270 36.41 6.87 -10.48
CA TRP A 270 35.00 6.90 -10.81
C TRP A 270 34.74 7.80 -12.01
N ASN A 271 34.21 7.23 -13.09
CA ASN A 271 33.92 7.92 -14.33
C ASN A 271 32.40 7.98 -14.56
N PRO A 272 31.75 9.16 -14.45
CA PRO A 272 30.32 9.31 -14.71
C PRO A 272 29.89 8.93 -16.14
N ASP A 273 30.79 8.93 -17.11
CA ASP A 273 30.48 8.48 -18.48
C ASP A 273 30.41 6.95 -18.60
N SER A 274 30.92 6.23 -17.60
CA SER A 274 30.85 4.77 -17.50
C SER A 274 29.66 4.33 -16.65
N SER A 275 29.20 3.10 -16.87
CA SER A 275 28.08 2.59 -16.07
C SER A 275 28.48 2.39 -14.61
N VAL A 276 27.52 2.53 -13.70
CA VAL A 276 27.75 2.36 -12.25
C VAL A 276 28.32 0.97 -11.95
N LEU A 277 27.80 -0.07 -12.60
CA LEU A 277 28.29 -1.42 -12.40
C LEU A 277 29.74 -1.59 -12.89
N HIS A 278 30.10 -0.97 -14.02
CA HIS A 278 31.48 -0.99 -14.51
C HIS A 278 32.43 -0.27 -13.55
N ASN A 279 32.07 0.94 -13.11
CA ASN A 279 32.85 1.67 -12.13
C ASN A 279 33.04 0.87 -10.83
N LEU A 280 31.98 0.23 -10.31
CA LEU A 280 32.07 -0.60 -9.10
C LEU A 280 33.02 -1.78 -9.29
N ARG A 281 33.06 -2.41 -10.47
CA ARG A 281 34.01 -3.50 -10.78
C ARG A 281 35.45 -3.01 -10.74
N ASP A 282 35.72 -1.88 -11.37
CA ASP A 282 37.06 -1.33 -11.49
C ASP A 282 37.57 -0.81 -10.15
N VAL A 283 36.73 -0.09 -9.41
CA VAL A 283 37.07 0.49 -8.11
C VAL A 283 37.32 -0.60 -7.05
N LEU A 284 36.48 -1.64 -7.02
CA LEU A 284 36.65 -2.77 -6.09
C LEU A 284 37.64 -3.83 -6.60
N GLU A 285 38.00 -3.76 -7.89
CA GLU A 285 38.79 -4.76 -8.61
C GLU A 285 38.24 -6.19 -8.40
N ILE A 286 36.94 -6.36 -8.63
CA ILE A 286 36.23 -7.64 -8.50
C ILE A 286 35.38 -7.94 -9.74
N GLU A 287 35.10 -9.22 -9.92
CA GLU A 287 34.01 -9.67 -10.78
C GLU A 287 32.77 -9.93 -9.92
N PHE A 288 31.64 -9.31 -10.30
CA PHE A 288 30.38 -9.54 -9.60
C PHE A 288 29.83 -10.94 -9.94
N PRO A 289 29.40 -11.72 -8.95
CA PRO A 289 28.73 -12.99 -9.21
C PRO A 289 27.42 -12.72 -9.94
N SER A 290 27.18 -13.49 -11.00
CA SER A 290 25.89 -13.44 -11.69
C SER A 290 24.89 -14.38 -11.01
N PRO A 291 23.57 -14.13 -11.15
CA PRO A 291 22.54 -15.01 -10.61
C PRO A 291 22.73 -16.47 -11.05
N ALA A 292 23.15 -16.69 -12.30
CA ALA A 292 23.32 -18.02 -12.88
C ALA A 292 24.54 -18.79 -12.34
N THR A 293 25.60 -18.11 -11.90
CA THR A 293 26.83 -18.75 -11.41
C THR A 293 26.78 -19.05 -9.91
N HIS A 294 26.08 -18.24 -9.12
CA HIS A 294 26.11 -18.33 -7.66
C HIS A 294 24.99 -19.15 -7.00
N GLU A 295 23.80 -19.29 -7.62
CA GLU A 295 22.75 -20.21 -7.13
C GLU A 295 23.23 -21.66 -6.94
N LYS A 296 24.39 -21.99 -7.53
CA LYS A 296 24.94 -23.33 -7.62
C LYS A 296 26.26 -23.51 -6.86
N SER A 297 26.87 -22.43 -6.37
CA SER A 297 28.18 -22.46 -5.69
C SER A 297 28.04 -22.76 -4.19
N TRP A 298 26.99 -22.25 -3.52
CA TRP A 298 26.76 -22.52 -2.10
C TRP A 298 26.54 -24.01 -1.81
N LEU A 299 25.86 -24.73 -2.72
CA LEU A 299 25.71 -26.19 -2.64
C LEU A 299 27.07 -26.89 -2.73
N ARG A 300 27.98 -26.44 -3.59
CA ARG A 300 29.34 -27.01 -3.70
C ARG A 300 30.19 -26.76 -2.45
N ALA A 301 29.89 -25.71 -1.69
CA ALA A 301 30.60 -25.39 -0.45
C ALA A 301 30.19 -26.27 0.73
N LEU A 302 29.09 -27.04 0.61
CA LEU A 302 28.66 -27.95 1.67
C LEU A 302 29.51 -29.24 1.66
N PRO A 303 30.03 -29.70 2.82
CA PRO A 303 30.80 -30.95 2.92
C PRO A 303 30.03 -32.20 2.47
N SER A 304 28.70 -32.16 2.60
CA SER A 304 27.77 -33.22 2.20
C SER A 304 27.48 -33.23 0.70
N SER A 305 27.96 -32.23 -0.05
CA SER A 305 27.70 -32.15 -1.48
C SER A 305 28.49 -33.20 -2.27
N ARG A 306 27.89 -33.69 -3.35
CA ARG A 306 28.47 -34.63 -4.30
C ARG A 306 28.13 -34.16 -5.70
N GLN A 307 29.10 -34.20 -6.62
CA GLN A 307 28.88 -33.84 -8.02
C GLN A 307 29.00 -35.07 -8.91
N SER A 308 28.04 -35.25 -9.82
CA SER A 308 28.10 -36.21 -10.92
C SER A 308 27.72 -35.53 -12.22
N PHE A 309 28.63 -35.52 -13.20
CA PHE A 309 28.50 -34.75 -14.45
C PHE A 309 28.15 -33.27 -14.19
N SER A 310 27.08 -32.78 -14.79
CA SER A 310 26.53 -31.44 -14.63
C SER A 310 25.48 -31.35 -13.52
N ILE A 311 25.41 -32.30 -12.59
CA ILE A 311 24.43 -32.30 -11.50
C ILE A 311 25.15 -32.31 -10.14
N VAL A 312 24.79 -31.37 -9.27
CA VAL A 312 25.25 -31.31 -7.88
C VAL A 312 24.11 -31.79 -6.99
N PHE A 313 24.43 -32.76 -6.14
CA PHE A 313 23.58 -33.31 -5.09
C PHE A 313 24.05 -32.75 -3.75
N GLY A 314 23.13 -32.40 -2.87
CA GLY A 314 23.43 -31.96 -1.51
C GLY A 314 22.22 -32.12 -0.61
N GLU A 315 22.35 -31.69 0.64
CA GLU A 315 21.26 -31.68 1.60
C GLU A 315 20.99 -30.25 2.06
N CYS A 316 19.72 -29.91 2.25
CA CYS A 316 19.33 -28.64 2.83
C CYS A 316 19.90 -28.51 4.25
N PRO A 317 20.68 -27.47 4.59
CA PRO A 317 21.25 -27.33 5.93
C PRO A 317 20.20 -27.10 7.03
N TYR A 318 18.97 -26.73 6.66
CA TYR A 318 17.88 -26.46 7.61
C TYR A 318 16.96 -27.65 7.87
N CYS A 319 16.80 -28.56 6.90
CA CYS A 319 15.82 -29.66 7.01
C CYS A 319 16.32 -31.01 6.52
N SER A 320 17.60 -31.11 6.14
CA SER A 320 18.27 -32.32 5.66
C SER A 320 17.62 -33.00 4.46
N LYS A 321 16.69 -32.32 3.77
CA LYS A 321 16.08 -32.84 2.54
C LYS A 321 17.08 -32.81 1.39
N PRO A 322 17.07 -33.81 0.50
CA PRO A 322 17.95 -33.86 -0.65
C PRO A 322 17.64 -32.71 -1.63
N ILE A 323 18.69 -32.04 -2.09
CA ILE A 323 18.65 -30.97 -3.09
C ILE A 323 19.45 -31.45 -4.31
N THR A 324 18.86 -31.33 -5.49
CA THR A 324 19.51 -31.68 -6.76
C THR A 324 19.49 -30.47 -7.69
N VAL A 325 20.66 -30.00 -8.11
CA VAL A 325 20.80 -28.82 -8.97
C VAL A 325 21.57 -29.15 -10.25
N LYS A 326 20.96 -28.85 -11.41
CA LYS A 326 21.59 -29.00 -12.72
C LYS A 326 22.43 -27.74 -13.04
N MET A 327 23.72 -27.94 -13.18
CA MET A 327 24.69 -26.93 -13.57
C MET A 327 24.63 -26.72 -15.09
N ALA A 328 24.70 -25.45 -15.50
CA ALA A 328 24.82 -25.14 -16.93
C ALA A 328 26.23 -25.54 -17.36
N ALA A 329 26.36 -26.21 -18.51
CA ALA A 329 27.66 -26.47 -19.08
C ALA A 329 28.28 -25.13 -19.49
N HIS A 330 29.53 -24.88 -19.09
CA HIS A 330 30.31 -23.80 -19.69
C HIS A 330 30.43 -24.11 -21.19
N LYS A 331 29.85 -23.25 -22.04
CA LYS A 331 30.28 -23.21 -23.44
C LYS A 331 31.68 -22.59 -23.43
N SER A 332 32.67 -23.45 -23.67
CA SER A 332 34.06 -23.07 -23.94
C SER A 332 34.18 -22.22 -25.19
#